data_AF-K1L037-F1
#
_entry.id   AF-K1L037-F1
#
_cell.length_a   1.000
_cell.length_b   1.000
_cell.length_c   1.000
_cell.angle_alpha   90.00
_cell.angle_beta   90.00
_cell.angle_gamma   90.00
#
_symmetry.space_group_name_H-M   'P 1'
#
loop_
_entity.id
_entity.type
_entity.pdbx_description
1 polymer ?
#
loop_
_entity_poly.entity_id
_entity_poly.type
_entity_poly.pdbx_seq_one_letter_code
_entity_poly.pdbx_strand_id
1 'polypeptide(L)'
;MKNTLLTLFLALFLIPATEAQRLMDNSRRTVGFIENERVMNASRSNIGFLEKNRVMDAARRTIGFFDGIRRGEAALFFFFFFR
;
A
#
# COMPACT_ATOMS: atom_id res chain seq x y z
N MET A 1 -30.38 0.04 -28.58
CA MET A 1 -29.69 -1.14 -27.98
C MET A 1 -28.19 -1.19 -28.30
N LYS A 2 -27.75 -0.82 -29.51
CA LYS A 2 -26.32 -0.86 -29.90
C LYS A 2 -25.43 0.14 -29.12
N ASN A 3 -25.97 1.31 -28.80
CA ASN A 3 -25.23 2.39 -28.12
C ASN A 3 -25.08 2.13 -26.62
N THR A 4 -26.04 1.44 -25.99
CA THR A 4 -25.99 1.06 -24.57
C THR A 4 -24.95 -0.02 -24.29
N LEU A 5 -24.69 -0.91 -25.25
CA LEU A 5 -23.60 -1.89 -25.18
C LEU A 5 -22.23 -1.23 -25.27
N LEU A 6 -22.09 -0.21 -26.14
CA LEU A 6 -20.85 0.56 -26.29
C LEU A 6 -20.52 1.34 -25.01
N THR A 7 -21.52 1.94 -24.36
CA THR A 7 -21.32 2.68 -23.10
C THR A 7 -20.95 1.75 -21.95
N LEU A 8 -21.50 0.53 -21.88
CA LEU A 8 -21.14 -0.46 -20.86
C LEU A 8 -19.69 -0.95 -21.04
N PHE A 9 -19.26 -1.14 -22.29
CA PHE A 9 -17.91 -1.58 -22.62
C PHE A 9 -16.85 -0.51 -22.30
N LEU A 10 -17.15 0.77 -22.57
CA LEU A 10 -16.25 1.87 -22.25
C LEU A 10 -16.13 2.12 -20.74
N ALA A 11 -17.20 1.88 -19.97
CA ALA A 11 -17.20 2.03 -18.52
C ALA A 11 -16.20 1.09 -17.81
N LEU A 12 -15.85 -0.05 -18.42
CA LEU A 12 -14.90 -1.01 -17.85
C LEU A 12 -13.46 -0.45 -17.78
N PHE A 13 -13.10 0.46 -18.69
CA PHE A 13 -11.77 1.09 -18.73
C PHE A 13 -11.62 2.24 -17.71
N LEU A 14 -12.69 2.70 -17.07
CA LEU A 14 -12.63 3.75 -16.05
C LEU A 14 -12.23 3.25 -14.65
N ILE A 15 -12.04 1.95 -14.45
CA ILE A 15 -11.65 1.41 -13.15
C ILE A 15 -10.13 1.58 -12.98
N PRO A 16 -9.65 2.41 -12.02
CA PRO A 16 -8.22 2.52 -11.77
C PRO A 16 -7.69 1.18 -11.21
N ALA A 17 -6.70 0.60 -11.89
CA ALA A 17 -5.96 -0.55 -11.38
C ALA A 17 -5.04 -0.07 -10.26
N THR A 18 -5.39 -0.35 -9.00
CA THR A 18 -4.51 -0.09 -7.86
C THR A 18 -3.44 -1.19 -7.79
N GLU A 19 -2.25 -0.92 -8.32
CA GLU A 19 -1.11 -1.80 -8.08
C GLU A 19 -0.57 -1.63 -6.65
N ALA A 20 -0.31 -2.74 -5.98
CA ALA A 20 0.40 -2.73 -4.71
C ALA A 20 1.85 -2.27 -4.92
N GLN A 21 2.27 -1.25 -4.18
CA GLN A 21 3.64 -0.77 -4.20
C GLN A 21 4.57 -1.80 -3.54
N ARG A 22 5.63 -2.22 -4.24
CA ARG A 22 6.66 -3.11 -3.70
C ARG A 22 7.67 -2.33 -2.88
N LEU A 23 7.98 -2.82 -1.68
CA LEU A 23 9.09 -2.35 -0.86
C LEU A 23 10.28 -3.27 -1.10
N MET A 24 11.43 -2.70 -1.46
CA MET A 24 12.62 -3.44 -1.85
C MET A 24 13.85 -3.04 -1.02
N ASP A 25 14.72 -4.00 -0.79
CA ASP A 25 16.04 -3.77 -0.19
C ASP A 25 17.08 -3.29 -1.24
N ASN A 26 18.34 -3.12 -0.81
CA ASN A 26 19.44 -2.70 -1.69
C ASN A 26 19.72 -3.69 -2.83
N SER A 27 19.36 -4.95 -2.65
CA SER A 27 19.58 -6.05 -3.57
C SER A 27 18.38 -6.25 -4.49
N ARG A 28 17.41 -5.32 -4.47
CA ARG A 28 16.14 -5.36 -5.20
C ARG A 28 15.25 -6.55 -4.83
N ARG A 29 15.47 -7.16 -3.66
CA ARG A 29 14.56 -8.19 -3.12
C ARG A 29 13.37 -7.51 -2.49
N THR A 30 12.17 -8.06 -2.73
CA THR A 30 10.94 -7.53 -2.13
C THR A 30 10.86 -7.94 -0.67
N VAL A 31 10.88 -6.96 0.23
CA VAL A 31 10.74 -7.17 1.68
C VAL A 31 9.30 -7.05 2.13
N GLY A 32 8.47 -6.33 1.37
CA GLY A 32 7.06 -6.14 1.67
C GLY A 32 6.30 -5.40 0.59
N PHE A 33 5.05 -5.09 0.90
CA PHE A 33 4.13 -4.44 -0.01
C PHE A 33 3.33 -3.36 0.74
N ILE A 34 2.96 -2.30 0.03
CA ILE A 34 1.94 -1.34 0.47
C ILE A 34 0.79 -1.41 -0.50
N GLU A 35 -0.41 -1.65 0.02
CA GLU A 35 -1.64 -1.69 -0.77
C GLU A 35 -2.71 -0.87 -0.08
N ASN A 36 -3.17 0.19 -0.76
CA ASN A 36 -4.01 1.25 -0.21
C ASN A 36 -3.34 1.94 1.00
N GLU A 37 -3.59 1.43 2.21
CA GLU A 37 -3.03 1.91 3.48
C GLU A 37 -2.39 0.77 4.28
N ARG A 38 -2.45 -0.46 3.78
CA ARG A 38 -1.96 -1.66 4.47
C ARG A 38 -0.49 -1.85 4.17
N VAL A 39 0.28 -2.13 5.20
CA VAL A 39 1.67 -2.58 5.07
C VAL A 39 1.69 -4.09 5.28
N MET A 40 2.26 -4.82 4.32
CA MET A 40 2.35 -6.27 4.33
C MET A 40 3.80 -6.72 4.26
N ASN A 41 4.10 -7.85 4.90
CA ASN A 41 5.41 -8.51 4.77
C ASN A 41 5.56 -9.19 3.39
N ALA A 42 6.74 -9.77 3.12
CA ALA A 42 7.02 -10.51 1.87
C ALA A 42 6.05 -11.69 1.62
N SER A 43 5.50 -12.29 2.68
CA SER A 43 4.48 -13.35 2.63
C SER A 43 3.05 -12.81 2.49
N ARG A 44 2.87 -11.51 2.21
CA ARG A 44 1.58 -10.81 2.09
C ARG A 44 0.69 -10.84 3.35
N SER A 45 1.25 -11.08 4.53
CA SER A 45 0.53 -10.92 5.80
C SER A 45 0.51 -9.45 6.21
N ASN A 46 -0.63 -8.95 6.69
CA ASN A 46 -0.78 -7.59 7.19
C ASN A 46 0.01 -7.39 8.49
N ILE A 47 0.92 -6.41 8.51
CA ILE A 47 1.74 -6.09 9.68
C ILE A 47 1.43 -4.71 10.27
N GLY A 48 0.69 -3.87 9.55
CA GLY A 48 0.23 -2.59 10.04
C GLY A 48 -0.40 -1.71 8.98
N PHE A 49 -0.59 -0.44 9.32
CA PHE A 49 -1.26 0.54 8.47
C PHE A 49 -0.51 1.88 8.46
N LEU A 50 -0.61 2.58 7.33
CA LEU A 50 -0.17 3.96 7.14
C LEU A 50 -1.37 4.80 6.72
N GLU A 51 -2.05 5.37 7.71
CA GLU A 51 -3.27 6.17 7.52
C GLU A 51 -2.94 7.66 7.70
N LYS A 52 -3.13 8.47 6.65
CA LYS A 52 -2.78 9.90 6.65
C LYS A 52 -1.31 10.14 7.04
N ASN A 53 -1.07 10.54 8.29
CA ASN A 53 0.24 10.80 8.90
C ASN A 53 0.53 9.87 10.10
N ARG A 54 -0.28 8.83 10.30
CA ARG A 54 -0.18 7.88 11.42
C ARG A 54 0.36 6.54 10.94
N VAL A 55 1.23 5.97 11.75
CA VAL A 55 1.70 4.59 11.62
C VAL A 55 1.03 3.76 12.68
N MET A 56 0.42 2.65 12.28
CA MET A 56 -0.38 1.80 13.16
C MET A 56 0.04 0.35 13.07
N ASP A 57 0.03 -0.36 14.19
CA ASP A 57 0.26 -1.81 14.22
C ASP A 57 -0.89 -2.59 13.56
N ALA A 58 -0.77 -3.91 13.45
CA ALA A 58 -1.82 -4.78 12.90
C ALA A 58 -3.14 -4.73 13.69
N ALA A 59 -3.11 -4.31 14.96
CA ALA A 59 -4.28 -4.12 15.83
C ALA A 59 -4.83 -2.68 15.78
N ARG A 60 -4.37 -1.85 14.85
CA ARG A 60 -4.75 -0.43 14.68
C ARG A 60 -4.41 0.47 15.87
N ARG A 61 -3.39 0.15 16.65
CA ARG A 61 -2.82 1.08 17.64
C ARG A 61 -1.76 1.95 16.97
N THR A 62 -1.78 3.25 17.24
CA THR A 62 -0.74 4.15 16.71
C THR A 62 0.58 3.87 17.40
N ILE A 63 1.60 3.58 16.60
CA ILE A 63 2.98 3.32 17.03
C ILE A 63 3.93 4.43 16.58
N GLY A 64 3.47 5.36 15.74
CA GLY A 64 4.28 6.47 15.27
C GLY A 64 3.51 7.41 14.35
N PHE A 65 4.22 8.44 13.91
CA PHE A 65 3.73 9.42 12.95
C PHE A 65 4.81 9.67 11.90
N PHE A 66 4.38 10.07 10.70
CA PHE A 66 5.27 10.47 9.61
C PHE A 66 4.70 11.70 8.91
N ASP A 67 5.58 12.61 8.52
CA ASP A 67 5.23 13.83 7.78
C ASP A 67 6.33 14.19 6.79
N GLY A 68 5.97 14.73 5.64
CA GLY A 68 6.92 15.13 4.59
C GLY A 68 7.71 14.00 3.91
N ILE A 69 7.41 12.73 4.19
CA ILE A 69 8.10 11.57 3.60
C ILE A 69 7.13 10.66 2.84
N ARG A 70 7.69 9.83 1.93
CA ARG A 70 6.89 8.87 1.17
C ARG A 70 6.43 7.73 2.08
N ARG A 71 5.21 7.22 1.85
CA ARG A 71 4.67 6.06 2.58
C ARG A 71 5.62 4.86 2.59
N GLY A 72 6.32 4.61 1.47
CA GLY A 72 7.32 3.56 1.38
C GLY A 72 8.49 3.73 2.36
N GLU A 73 8.96 4.96 2.57
CA GLU A 73 10.04 5.27 3.51
C GLU A 73 9.59 5.10 4.95
N ALA A 74 8.39 5.59 5.28
CA ALA A 74 7.76 5.36 6.58
C ALA A 74 7.60 3.85 6.84
N ALA A 75 7.10 3.09 5.86
CA ALA A 75 6.93 1.65 6.02
C ALA A 75 8.25 0.93 6.29
N LEU A 76 9.27 1.22 5.47
CA LEU A 76 10.62 0.65 5.61
C LEU A 76 11.20 0.96 6.99
N PHE A 77 11.08 2.21 7.44
CA PHE A 77 11.54 2.62 8.77
C PHE A 77 10.80 1.85 9.87
N PHE A 78 9.48 2.03 9.99
CA PHE A 78 8.72 1.55 11.15
C PHE A 78 8.47 0.04 11.19
N PHE A 79 8.43 -0.67 10.06
CA PHE A 79 8.06 -2.09 10.04
C PHE A 79 9.20 -3.06 9.68
N PHE A 80 10.26 -2.58 9.01
CA PHE A 80 11.31 -3.44 8.47
C PHE A 80 12.70 -3.17 9.06
N PHE A 81 13.03 -1.91 9.41
CA PHE A 81 14.35 -1.56 9.94
C PHE A 81 14.38 -1.30 11.46
N PHE A 82 13.35 -0.66 12.03
CA PHE A 82 13.31 -0.28 13.46
C PHE A 82 12.57 -1.29 14.38
N ARG A 83 12.56 -2.59 14.03
CA ARG A 83 11.91 -3.63 14.85
C ARG A 83 12.55 -3.83 16.22
#